data_AF-A0A838ET33-F1
#
_entry.id   AF-A0A838ET33-F1
#
_cell.length_a   1.000
_cell.length_b   1.000
_cell.length_c   1.000
_cell.angle_alpha   90.00
_cell.angle_beta   90.00
_cell.angle_gamma   90.00
#
_symmetry.space_group_name_H-M   'P 1'
#
loop_
_entity.id
_entity.type
_entity.pdbx_description
1 polymer ?
#
loop_
_entity_poly.entity_id
_entity_poly.type
_entity_poly.pdbx_seq_one_letter_code
_entity_poly.pdbx_strand_id
1 'polypeptide(L)'
;MKHKVLASFFVLVVAFTLLVGLTLHYQSVQASTPRYTVAIIGGVINGHKPSHITIATAPGVGIGMRIFYRCPSVIRTVYPNQHANVLGRYTWAWNQGAPCNNGTAVVIVNGSKSGQSVVTQKTFKIVLVPGVNGNPWGYDFAPGNRIYNPPATFCNYFACVSSFWTSANGYVAECYSGKYTHSDGVSGACSRNGGILRPLYSH
;
A
#
# COMPACT_ATOMS: atom_id res chain seq x y z
N MET A 1 -57.84 -57.89 19.60
CA MET A 1 -56.62 -57.10 19.95
C MET A 1 -55.63 -56.90 18.79
N LYS A 2 -55.52 -57.80 17.80
CA LYS A 2 -54.49 -57.71 16.73
C LYS A 2 -54.63 -56.52 15.75
N HIS A 3 -55.85 -56.06 15.43
CA HIS A 3 -56.05 -54.95 14.48
C HIS A 3 -55.67 -53.56 15.01
N LYS A 4 -55.74 -53.32 16.32
CA LYS A 4 -55.39 -52.00 16.90
C LYS A 4 -53.86 -51.77 16.92
N VAL A 5 -53.07 -52.84 17.05
CA VAL A 5 -51.61 -52.77 17.06
C VAL A 5 -51.06 -52.41 15.67
N LEU A 6 -51.66 -52.99 14.61
CA LEU A 6 -51.22 -52.76 13.23
C LEU A 6 -51.46 -51.31 12.77
N ALA A 7 -52.60 -50.73 13.13
CA ALA A 7 -52.93 -49.35 12.81
C ALA A 7 -51.98 -48.35 13.50
N SER A 8 -51.63 -48.61 14.76
CA SER A 8 -50.71 -47.75 15.51
C SER A 8 -49.28 -47.80 14.95
N PHE A 9 -48.85 -48.96 14.45
CA PHE A 9 -47.53 -49.11 13.81
C PHE A 9 -47.45 -48.32 12.50
N PHE A 10 -48.51 -48.34 11.69
CA PHE A 10 -48.56 -47.61 10.42
C PHE A 10 -48.49 -46.09 10.61
N VAL A 11 -49.20 -45.56 11.61
CA VAL A 11 -49.15 -44.13 11.95
C VAL A 11 -47.74 -43.72 12.39
N LEU A 12 -47.06 -44.58 13.15
CA LEU A 12 -45.72 -44.28 13.66
C LEU A 12 -44.66 -44.31 12.55
N VAL A 13 -44.77 -45.24 11.59
CA VAL A 13 -43.88 -45.28 10.42
C VAL A 13 -44.07 -44.07 9.52
N VAL A 14 -45.32 -43.65 9.27
CA VAL A 14 -45.62 -42.46 8.45
C VAL A 14 -45.17 -41.16 9.13
N ALA A 15 -45.36 -41.05 10.45
CA ALA A 15 -44.87 -39.92 11.21
C ALA A 15 -43.34 -39.83 11.18
N PHE A 16 -42.65 -40.98 11.30
CA PHE A 16 -41.19 -41.03 11.28
C PHE A 16 -40.61 -40.68 9.90
N THR A 17 -41.21 -41.15 8.80
CA THR A 17 -40.77 -40.79 7.45
C THR A 17 -40.99 -39.31 7.13
N LEU A 18 -42.10 -38.71 7.58
CA LEU A 18 -42.34 -37.27 7.47
C LEU A 18 -41.34 -36.45 8.28
N LEU A 19 -41.01 -36.87 9.51
CA LEU A 19 -40.03 -36.19 10.36
C LEU A 19 -38.62 -36.24 9.74
N VAL A 20 -38.20 -37.41 9.26
CA VAL A 20 -36.91 -37.59 8.58
C VAL A 20 -36.85 -36.76 7.30
N GLY A 21 -37.92 -36.76 6.49
CA GLY A 21 -38.02 -35.93 5.29
C GLY A 21 -37.90 -34.43 5.57
N LEU A 22 -38.55 -33.92 6.62
CA LEU A 22 -38.45 -32.52 7.05
C LEU A 22 -37.05 -32.16 7.56
N THR A 23 -36.38 -33.06 8.30
CA THR A 23 -35.00 -32.81 8.77
C THR A 23 -33.98 -32.81 7.64
N LEU A 24 -34.17 -33.64 6.60
CA LEU A 24 -33.28 -33.67 5.44
C LEU A 24 -33.47 -32.45 4.53
N HIS A 25 -34.68 -31.92 4.40
CA HIS A 25 -34.94 -30.71 3.62
C HIS A 25 -34.31 -29.45 4.24
N TYR A 26 -34.10 -29.42 5.56
CA TYR A 26 -33.48 -28.30 6.26
C TYR A 26 -31.94 -28.26 6.12
N GLN A 27 -31.28 -29.38 5.80
CA GLN A 27 -29.82 -29.41 5.69
C GLN A 27 -29.29 -29.15 4.27
N SER A 28 -30.15 -29.18 3.23
CA SER A 28 -29.71 -28.99 1.84
C SER A 28 -29.58 -27.53 1.38
N VAL A 29 -29.85 -26.54 2.24
CA VAL A 29 -29.73 -25.10 1.90
C VAL A 29 -28.46 -24.47 2.48
N GLN A 30 -27.49 -25.27 2.94
CA GLN A 30 -26.15 -24.79 3.24
C GLN A 30 -25.19 -25.01 2.07
N ALA A 31 -25.66 -24.73 0.85
CA ALA A 31 -24.76 -24.49 -0.27
C ALA A 31 -23.92 -23.27 0.08
N SER A 32 -22.64 -23.49 0.41
CA SER A 32 -21.65 -22.44 0.65
C SER A 32 -21.78 -21.40 -0.46
N THR A 33 -22.35 -20.23 -0.11
CA THR A 33 -22.48 -19.12 -1.06
C THR A 33 -21.13 -18.90 -1.75
N PRO A 34 -21.09 -18.70 -3.08
CA PRO A 34 -19.84 -18.56 -3.80
C PRO A 34 -19.08 -17.38 -3.21
N ARG A 35 -17.98 -17.69 -2.50
CA ARG A 35 -17.08 -16.67 -1.96
C ARG A 35 -16.28 -16.12 -3.13
N TYR A 36 -16.40 -14.83 -3.42
CA TYR A 36 -15.47 -14.20 -4.36
C TYR A 36 -14.07 -14.17 -3.74
N THR A 37 -13.05 -14.11 -4.59
CA THR A 37 -11.65 -14.06 -4.15
C THR A 37 -11.08 -12.67 -4.40
N VAL A 38 -10.25 -12.19 -3.47
CA VAL A 38 -9.41 -10.99 -3.61
C VAL A 38 -7.96 -11.42 -3.39
N ALA A 39 -7.10 -11.12 -4.35
CA ALA A 39 -5.69 -11.52 -4.30
C ALA A 39 -4.77 -10.35 -4.66
N ILE A 40 -3.70 -10.17 -3.89
CA ILE A 40 -2.62 -9.25 -4.22
C ILE A 40 -1.61 -10.00 -5.12
N ILE A 41 -1.74 -9.79 -6.42
CA ILE A 41 -1.01 -10.57 -7.43
C ILE A 41 0.38 -10.03 -7.73
N GLY A 42 0.65 -8.76 -7.41
CA GLY A 42 1.95 -8.15 -7.70
C GLY A 42 2.09 -6.74 -7.13
N GLY A 43 3.23 -6.13 -7.40
CA GLY A 43 3.52 -4.76 -7.00
C GLY A 43 4.97 -4.55 -6.59
N VAL A 44 5.37 -3.29 -6.58
CA VAL A 44 6.67 -2.81 -6.11
C VAL A 44 6.43 -1.65 -5.17
N ILE A 45 7.02 -1.72 -3.99
CA ILE A 45 7.03 -0.63 -3.02
C ILE A 45 8.44 -0.07 -2.95
N ASN A 46 8.62 1.09 -3.57
CA ASN A 46 9.89 1.80 -3.62
C ASN A 46 9.98 2.81 -2.47
N GLY A 47 11.17 2.94 -1.89
CA GLY A 47 11.48 4.04 -0.97
C GLY A 47 11.48 5.38 -1.69
N HIS A 48 10.70 6.34 -1.19
CA HIS A 48 10.64 7.73 -1.69
C HIS A 48 10.51 7.84 -3.22
N LYS A 49 9.80 6.90 -3.87
CA LYS A 49 9.56 6.91 -5.31
C LYS A 49 8.19 6.31 -5.60
N PRO A 50 7.61 6.63 -6.77
CA PRO A 50 6.35 6.05 -7.18
C PRO A 50 6.34 4.52 -7.02
N SER A 51 5.27 4.04 -6.42
CA SER A 51 5.09 2.64 -6.05
C SER A 51 3.76 2.16 -6.62
N HIS A 52 3.63 0.85 -6.82
CA HIS A 52 2.38 0.29 -7.28
C HIS A 52 2.07 -1.08 -6.71
N ILE A 53 0.79 -1.40 -6.57
CA ILE A 53 0.29 -2.73 -6.19
C ILE A 53 -0.76 -3.17 -7.18
N THR A 54 -0.70 -4.44 -7.59
CA THR A 54 -1.70 -5.04 -8.47
C THR A 54 -2.55 -6.06 -7.72
N ILE A 55 -3.86 -5.91 -7.83
CA ILE A 55 -4.87 -6.76 -7.21
C ILE A 55 -5.74 -7.39 -8.30
N ALA A 56 -6.12 -8.64 -8.07
CA ALA A 56 -7.13 -9.36 -8.84
C ALA A 56 -8.34 -9.67 -7.96
N THR A 57 -9.53 -9.46 -8.49
CA THR A 57 -10.81 -9.75 -7.83
C THR A 57 -11.90 -10.05 -8.87
N ALA A 58 -13.03 -10.59 -8.44
CA ALA A 58 -14.20 -10.72 -9.30
C ALA A 58 -14.74 -9.34 -9.73
N PRO A 59 -15.34 -9.22 -10.93
CA PRO A 59 -16.00 -7.98 -11.38
C PRO A 59 -17.07 -7.50 -10.39
N GLY A 60 -17.14 -6.19 -10.18
CA GLY A 60 -18.13 -5.55 -9.31
C GLY A 60 -17.88 -5.68 -7.80
N VAL A 61 -16.67 -6.09 -7.37
CA VAL A 61 -16.26 -6.03 -5.96
C VAL A 61 -15.76 -4.62 -5.63
N GLY A 62 -16.29 -4.02 -4.55
CA GLY A 62 -15.75 -2.79 -3.98
C GLY A 62 -14.45 -3.11 -3.22
N ILE A 63 -13.39 -2.33 -3.43
CA ILE A 63 -12.09 -2.59 -2.79
C ILE A 63 -11.64 -1.35 -2.02
N GLY A 64 -11.19 -1.55 -0.78
CA GLY A 64 -10.41 -0.59 -0.01
C GLY A 64 -9.03 -1.14 0.29
N MET A 65 -8.01 -0.27 0.28
CA MET A 65 -6.63 -0.66 0.61
C MET A 65 -6.09 0.17 1.77
N ARG A 66 -5.31 -0.47 2.63
CA ARG A 66 -4.53 0.15 3.70
C ARG A 66 -3.10 -0.34 3.60
N ILE A 67 -2.14 0.58 3.55
CA ILE A 67 -0.72 0.23 3.54
C ILE A 67 -0.09 0.67 4.85
N PHE A 68 0.58 -0.26 5.52
CA PHE A 68 1.34 -0.02 6.74
C PHE A 68 2.82 -0.14 6.42
N TYR A 69 3.53 0.99 6.40
CA TYR A 69 4.98 0.98 6.30
C TYR A 69 5.58 0.66 7.66
N ARG A 70 6.35 -0.42 7.75
CA ARG A 70 7.22 -0.72 8.89
C ARG A 70 8.62 -0.30 8.51
N CYS A 71 8.86 0.99 8.69
CA CYS A 71 10.20 1.54 8.71
C CYS A 71 10.75 1.34 10.13
N PRO A 72 12.05 1.08 10.33
CA PRO A 72 12.64 0.85 11.67
C PRO A 72 12.31 1.91 12.73
N SER A 73 11.79 3.08 12.32
CA SER A 73 11.51 4.19 13.22
C SER A 73 10.11 4.81 13.08
N VAL A 74 9.27 4.39 12.13
CA VAL A 74 7.93 5.01 11.89
C VAL A 74 6.96 4.00 11.29
N ILE A 75 5.74 3.93 11.84
CA ILE A 75 4.57 3.30 11.19
C ILE A 75 3.71 4.38 10.55
N ARG A 76 3.47 4.29 9.24
CA ARG A 76 2.56 5.19 8.52
C ARG A 76 1.47 4.40 7.81
N THR A 77 0.24 4.85 7.95
CA THR A 77 -0.92 4.29 7.25
C THR A 77 -1.29 5.16 6.05
N VAL A 78 -1.43 4.57 4.87
CA VAL A 78 -1.94 5.26 3.66
C VAL A 78 -3.25 4.62 3.24
N TYR A 79 -4.26 5.47 2.96
CA TYR A 79 -5.60 5.08 2.55
C TYR A 79 -5.90 5.59 1.13
N PRO A 80 -5.53 4.87 0.07
CA PRO A 80 -6.06 5.18 -1.25
C PRO A 80 -7.46 4.56 -1.39
N ASN A 81 -8.48 5.41 -1.51
CA ASN A 81 -9.81 4.98 -1.96
C ASN A 81 -9.87 5.16 -3.48
N GLN A 82 -9.97 4.08 -4.27
CA GLN A 82 -10.35 4.18 -5.68
C GLN A 82 -11.20 2.98 -6.13
N HIS A 83 -11.89 3.14 -7.26
CA HIS A 83 -12.82 2.16 -7.82
C HIS A 83 -12.17 1.23 -8.85
N ALA A 84 -12.86 0.13 -9.10
CA ALA A 84 -12.52 -0.93 -10.03
C ALA A 84 -12.59 -0.60 -11.51
N ASN A 85 -11.76 -1.25 -12.32
CA ASN A 85 -12.07 -1.45 -13.73
C ASN A 85 -12.95 -2.69 -13.93
N VAL A 86 -13.56 -2.78 -15.12
CA VAL A 86 -14.52 -3.83 -15.50
C VAL A 86 -13.90 -5.24 -15.59
N LEU A 87 -12.57 -5.35 -15.65
CA LEU A 87 -11.85 -6.63 -15.82
C LEU A 87 -11.46 -7.30 -14.48
N GLY A 88 -11.77 -6.68 -13.34
CA GLY A 88 -11.41 -7.25 -12.04
C GLY A 88 -9.90 -7.18 -11.73
N ARG A 89 -9.14 -6.35 -12.45
CA ARG A 89 -7.70 -6.12 -12.20
C ARG A 89 -7.42 -4.66 -11.90
N TYR A 90 -6.69 -4.39 -10.83
CA TYR A 90 -6.52 -3.06 -10.27
C TYR A 90 -5.03 -2.86 -10.08
N THR A 91 -4.44 -1.86 -10.72
CA THR A 91 -3.09 -1.41 -10.37
C THR A 91 -3.21 -0.08 -9.69
N TRP A 92 -2.99 -0.06 -8.38
CA TRP A 92 -2.85 1.18 -7.63
C TRP A 92 -1.43 1.67 -7.76
N ALA A 93 -1.25 2.79 -8.44
CA ALA A 93 -0.01 3.54 -8.42
C ALA A 93 -0.19 4.79 -7.55
N TRP A 94 0.86 5.15 -6.82
CA TRP A 94 0.86 6.39 -6.05
C TRP A 94 2.26 7.00 -6.08
N ASN A 95 2.31 8.33 -6.11
CA ASN A 95 3.54 9.07 -6.39
C ASN A 95 4.50 9.09 -5.19
N GLN A 96 3.95 9.16 -3.97
CA GLN A 96 4.73 9.20 -2.73
C GLN A 96 5.08 7.78 -2.27
N GLY A 97 6.29 7.31 -2.51
CA GLY A 97 6.74 5.98 -2.11
C GLY A 97 6.65 5.68 -0.62
N ALA A 98 7.29 4.57 -0.20
CA ALA A 98 7.50 4.34 1.22
C ALA A 98 8.30 5.52 1.82
N PRO A 99 7.98 5.99 3.04
CA PRO A 99 8.66 7.12 3.67
C PRO A 99 10.07 6.75 4.18
N CYS A 100 10.60 5.61 3.76
CA CYS A 100 11.90 5.08 4.12
C CYS A 100 12.45 4.24 2.99
N ASN A 101 13.77 4.04 3.01
CA ASN A 101 14.48 3.28 1.99
C ASN A 101 14.73 1.82 2.31
N ASN A 102 14.35 1.38 3.50
CA ASN A 102 14.46 0.00 3.91
C ASN A 102 13.36 -0.32 4.92
N GLY A 103 13.00 -1.60 4.99
CA GLY A 103 11.95 -2.12 5.84
C GLY A 103 10.97 -2.96 5.06
N THR A 104 9.76 -3.04 5.58
CA THR A 104 8.67 -3.80 4.96
C THR A 104 7.41 -2.97 4.91
N ALA A 105 6.61 -3.15 3.88
CA ALA A 105 5.26 -2.60 3.81
C ALA A 105 4.26 -3.75 3.86
N VAL A 106 3.28 -3.66 4.77
CA VAL A 106 2.15 -4.59 4.84
C VAL A 106 0.98 -3.94 4.13
N VAL A 107 0.53 -4.55 3.04
CA VAL A 107 -0.64 -4.10 2.29
C VAL A 107 -1.81 -4.96 2.70
N ILE A 108 -2.86 -4.34 3.22
CA ILE A 108 -4.13 -4.97 3.58
C ILE A 108 -5.19 -4.49 2.59
N VAL A 109 -5.89 -5.43 1.98
CA VAL A 109 -6.94 -5.17 1.00
C VAL A 109 -8.23 -5.76 1.50
N ASN A 110 -9.24 -4.90 1.65
CA ASN A 110 -10.59 -5.27 2.03
C ASN A 110 -11.45 -5.22 0.77
N GLY A 111 -12.01 -6.35 0.35
CA GLY A 111 -13.03 -6.40 -0.69
C GLY A 111 -14.41 -6.62 -0.11
N SER A 112 -15.42 -5.94 -0.63
CA SER A 112 -16.83 -6.11 -0.27
C SER A 112 -17.71 -6.30 -1.51
N LYS A 113 -18.64 -7.25 -1.46
CA LYS A 113 -19.66 -7.45 -2.50
C LYS A 113 -20.89 -8.13 -1.91
N SER A 114 -22.07 -7.56 -2.15
CA SER A 114 -23.36 -8.16 -1.74
C SER A 114 -23.42 -8.62 -0.27
N GLY A 115 -22.90 -7.80 0.66
CA GLY A 115 -22.87 -8.10 2.10
C GLY A 115 -21.75 -9.06 2.55
N GLN A 116 -21.03 -9.70 1.61
CA GLN A 116 -19.81 -10.44 1.93
C GLN A 116 -18.60 -9.49 2.00
N SER A 117 -17.65 -9.81 2.88
CA SER A 117 -16.37 -9.10 3.03
C SER A 117 -15.21 -10.09 3.06
N VAL A 118 -14.13 -9.79 2.35
CA VAL A 118 -12.91 -10.60 2.28
C VAL A 118 -11.73 -9.69 2.56
N VAL A 119 -10.81 -10.15 3.40
CA VAL A 119 -9.57 -9.43 3.70
C VAL A 119 -8.40 -10.28 3.21
N THR A 120 -7.49 -9.66 2.47
CA THR A 120 -6.21 -10.26 2.08
C THR A 120 -5.08 -9.33 2.45
N GLN A 121 -3.91 -9.91 2.74
CA GLN A 121 -2.72 -9.14 3.06
C GLN A 121 -1.48 -9.71 2.38
N LYS A 122 -0.54 -8.82 2.05
CA LYS A 122 0.77 -9.21 1.52
C LYS A 122 1.83 -8.27 2.06
N THR A 123 2.97 -8.85 2.43
CA THR A 123 4.13 -8.09 2.87
C THR A 123 5.08 -7.92 1.69
N PHE A 124 5.54 -6.68 1.50
CA PHE A 124 6.52 -6.31 0.49
C PHE A 124 7.80 -5.84 1.17
N LYS A 125 8.95 -6.24 0.64
CA LYS A 125 10.22 -5.58 0.96
C LYS A 125 10.21 -4.21 0.29
N ILE A 126 10.60 -3.18 1.04
CA ILE A 126 10.79 -1.85 0.46
C ILE A 126 12.07 -1.90 -0.36
N VAL A 127 11.96 -1.59 -1.65
CA VAL A 127 13.10 -1.52 -2.56
C VAL A 127 13.74 -0.15 -2.39
N LEU A 128 15.00 -0.14 -1.97
CA LEU A 128 15.84 1.05 -2.05
C LEU A 128 16.01 1.40 -3.53
N VAL A 129 15.51 2.56 -3.93
CA VAL A 129 15.91 3.17 -5.20
C VAL A 129 16.98 4.18 -4.84
N PRO A 130 18.27 3.86 -5.08
CA PRO A 130 19.35 4.76 -4.71
C PRO A 130 19.15 6.10 -5.42
N GLY A 131 19.21 7.18 -4.66
CA GLY A 131 19.23 8.52 -5.22
C GLY A 131 20.57 8.81 -5.92
N VAL A 132 20.76 10.06 -6.34
CA VAL A 132 22.06 10.50 -6.84
C VAL A 132 23.16 10.15 -5.81
N ASN A 133 24.27 9.61 -6.31
CA ASN A 133 25.41 9.18 -5.51
C ASN A 133 25.03 8.15 -4.43
N GLY A 134 23.97 7.37 -4.61
CA GLY A 134 23.57 6.31 -3.69
C GLY A 134 22.92 6.79 -2.38
N ASN A 135 22.48 8.05 -2.30
CA ASN A 135 22.01 8.60 -1.04
C ASN A 135 20.79 7.86 -0.47
N PRO A 136 20.72 7.72 0.86
CA PRO A 136 19.73 6.90 1.54
C PRO A 136 18.39 7.61 1.73
N TRP A 137 18.10 8.65 0.94
CA TRP A 137 16.81 9.36 0.92
C TRP A 137 16.14 9.29 -0.46
N GLY A 138 16.80 8.66 -1.45
CA GLY A 138 16.26 8.57 -2.81
C GLY A 138 16.25 9.91 -3.54
N TYR A 139 16.96 10.92 -3.03
CA TYR A 139 17.02 12.24 -3.64
C TYR A 139 17.77 12.20 -4.95
N ASP A 140 17.27 12.87 -5.98
CA ASP A 140 17.93 12.90 -7.29
C ASP A 140 17.69 14.22 -8.00
N PHE A 141 18.12 14.30 -9.26
CA PHE A 141 17.97 15.49 -10.09
C PHE A 141 16.76 15.39 -11.04
N ALA A 142 15.95 14.34 -10.93
CA ALA A 142 14.72 14.24 -11.70
C ALA A 142 13.70 15.22 -11.07
N PRO A 143 13.00 16.04 -11.88
CA PRO A 143 12.04 17.00 -11.35
C PRO A 143 11.04 16.34 -10.39
N GLY A 144 10.89 16.93 -9.20
CA GLY A 144 10.04 16.43 -8.13
C GLY A 144 9.77 17.51 -7.08
N ASN A 145 9.61 17.11 -5.82
CA ASN A 145 9.39 18.05 -4.72
C ASN A 145 10.72 18.66 -4.25
N ARG A 146 10.77 19.99 -4.14
CA ARG A 146 11.91 20.72 -3.56
C ARG A 146 12.09 20.33 -2.09
N ILE A 147 13.34 20.20 -1.66
CA ILE A 147 13.70 19.78 -0.30
C ILE A 147 13.97 21.04 0.54
N TYR A 148 13.00 21.45 1.35
CA TYR A 148 13.11 22.60 2.26
C TYR A 148 13.52 22.22 3.69
N ASN A 149 13.46 20.93 4.01
CA ASN A 149 13.84 20.43 5.33
C ASN A 149 14.63 19.12 5.16
N PRO A 150 15.90 19.19 4.74
CA PRO A 150 16.72 18.01 4.61
C PRO A 150 16.97 17.35 5.97
N PRO A 151 17.18 16.02 6.01
CA PRO A 151 17.55 15.31 7.24
C PRO A 151 18.80 15.90 7.88
N ALA A 152 18.87 15.97 9.21
CA ALA A 152 20.01 16.57 9.93
C ALA A 152 21.37 15.92 9.58
N THR A 153 21.36 14.67 9.13
CA THR A 153 22.56 13.92 8.69
C THR A 153 22.90 14.16 7.21
N PHE A 154 22.24 15.08 6.51
CA PHE A 154 22.43 15.32 5.07
C PHE A 154 23.89 15.66 4.74
N CYS A 155 24.49 16.62 5.48
CA CYS A 155 25.88 17.04 5.27
C CYS A 155 26.93 16.04 5.78
N ASN A 156 26.51 14.95 6.44
CA ASN A 156 27.39 13.83 6.75
C ASN A 156 27.55 12.92 5.52
N TYR A 157 26.58 12.93 4.61
CA TYR A 157 26.59 12.15 3.37
C TYR A 157 27.10 12.97 2.19
N PHE A 158 26.53 14.17 1.99
CA PHE A 158 26.90 15.07 0.91
C PHE A 158 27.87 16.14 1.40
N ALA A 159 28.83 16.51 0.55
CA ALA A 159 29.67 17.67 0.81
C ALA A 159 28.83 18.94 0.76
N CYS A 160 28.65 19.61 1.90
CA CYS A 160 27.89 20.86 1.98
C CYS A 160 28.79 22.09 1.93
N VAL A 161 28.23 23.21 1.50
CA VAL A 161 28.84 24.53 1.75
C VAL A 161 28.81 24.84 3.25
N SER A 162 29.75 25.65 3.73
CA SER A 162 29.87 25.97 5.17
C SER A 162 28.62 26.60 5.75
N SER A 163 27.87 27.35 4.95
CA SER A 163 26.65 28.05 5.36
C SER A 163 25.37 27.21 5.21
N PHE A 164 25.46 25.90 4.92
CA PHE A 164 24.29 25.08 4.59
C PHE A 164 23.20 25.15 5.69
N TRP A 165 23.58 24.97 6.95
CA TRP A 165 22.63 24.99 8.07
C TRP A 165 22.28 26.40 8.55
N THR A 166 23.13 27.39 8.29
CA THR A 166 22.91 28.79 8.71
C THR A 166 22.12 29.60 7.69
N SER A 167 22.11 29.17 6.42
CA SER A 167 21.44 29.84 5.30
C SER A 167 20.34 28.93 4.72
N ALA A 168 19.42 28.50 5.58
CA ALA A 168 18.35 27.54 5.28
C ALA A 168 17.05 28.18 4.72
N ASN A 169 17.16 29.35 4.07
CA ASN A 169 15.99 30.11 3.58
C ASN A 169 15.50 29.66 2.19
N GLY A 170 16.09 28.61 1.63
CA GLY A 170 15.80 28.11 0.29
C GLY A 170 15.51 26.61 0.29
N TYR A 171 15.82 25.96 -0.82
CA TYR A 171 15.78 24.50 -0.93
C TYR A 171 17.15 23.94 -1.29
N VAL A 172 17.30 22.62 -1.16
CA VAL A 172 18.57 21.94 -1.43
C VAL A 172 18.88 21.93 -2.93
N ALA A 173 20.10 22.35 -3.27
CA ALA A 173 20.63 22.31 -4.64
C ALA A 173 22.13 22.01 -4.65
N GLU A 174 22.62 21.51 -5.78
CA GLU A 174 24.04 21.31 -6.08
C GLU A 174 24.63 22.60 -6.68
N CYS A 175 25.75 23.06 -6.14
CA CYS A 175 26.57 24.13 -6.72
C CYS A 175 27.49 23.55 -7.82
N TYR A 176 28.02 24.38 -8.72
CA TYR A 176 29.02 23.94 -9.71
C TYR A 176 30.28 23.32 -9.11
N SER A 177 30.66 23.69 -7.88
CA SER A 177 31.75 23.03 -7.14
C SER A 177 31.47 21.58 -6.72
N GLY A 178 30.26 21.05 -6.94
CA GLY A 178 29.82 19.73 -6.45
C GLY A 178 29.38 19.72 -4.98
N LYS A 179 29.46 20.86 -4.28
CA LYS A 179 28.92 21.01 -2.93
C LYS A 179 27.44 21.34 -2.95
N TYR A 180 26.71 20.95 -1.91
CA TYR A 180 25.29 21.24 -1.75
C TYR A 180 25.06 22.49 -0.91
N THR A 181 24.04 23.27 -1.27
CA THR A 181 23.52 24.42 -0.53
C THR A 181 22.07 24.20 -0.11
N HIS A 182 21.61 24.91 0.93
CA HIS A 182 20.21 24.95 1.37
C HIS A 182 19.59 26.35 1.16
N SER A 183 20.15 27.11 0.23
CA SER A 183 19.77 28.50 -0.05
C SER A 183 19.31 28.73 -1.49
N ASP A 184 19.06 27.68 -2.29
CA ASP A 184 18.58 27.89 -3.65
C ASP A 184 17.20 28.57 -3.66
N GLY A 185 16.97 29.44 -4.66
CA GLY A 185 15.86 30.39 -4.68
C GLY A 185 16.12 31.71 -3.94
N VAL A 186 17.28 31.86 -3.28
CA VAL A 186 17.73 33.12 -2.66
C VAL A 186 18.85 33.73 -3.50
N SER A 187 18.85 35.07 -3.63
CA SER A 187 19.91 35.79 -4.34
C SER A 187 21.29 35.51 -3.74
N GLY A 188 22.28 35.25 -4.61
CA GLY A 188 23.66 34.96 -4.20
C GLY A 188 23.92 33.52 -3.74
N ALA A 189 22.95 32.61 -3.86
CA ALA A 189 23.15 31.19 -3.56
C ALA A 189 24.33 30.61 -4.37
N CYS A 190 25.19 29.84 -3.69
CA CYS A 190 26.43 29.30 -4.26
C CYS A 190 27.39 30.33 -4.90
N SER A 191 27.28 31.64 -4.62
CA SER A 191 28.16 32.67 -5.21
C SER A 191 29.66 32.39 -5.03
N ARG A 192 30.06 31.88 -3.86
CA ARG A 192 31.45 31.44 -3.58
C ARG A 192 31.81 30.04 -4.10
N ASN A 193 30.86 29.36 -4.75
CA ASN A 193 30.93 27.95 -5.15
C ASN A 193 30.57 27.76 -6.64
N GLY A 194 30.71 28.81 -7.46
CA GLY A 194 30.48 28.80 -8.90
C GLY A 194 29.02 28.97 -9.34
N GLY A 195 28.11 29.31 -8.41
CA GLY A 195 26.68 29.41 -8.67
C GLY A 195 25.94 28.07 -8.54
N ILE A 196 24.62 28.14 -8.66
CA ILE A 196 23.74 26.97 -8.63
C ILE A 196 23.91 26.20 -9.94
N LEU A 197 24.19 24.90 -9.84
CA LEU A 197 24.20 23.99 -10.98
C LEU A 197 22.79 23.45 -11.23
N ARG A 198 22.16 22.85 -10.21
CA ARG A 198 20.81 22.26 -10.33
C ARG A 198 20.16 21.96 -8.96
N PRO A 199 18.82 22.02 -8.86
CA PRO A 199 18.09 21.59 -7.66
C PRO A 199 18.20 20.09 -7.39
N LEU A 200 18.15 19.70 -6.12
CA LEU A 200 17.97 18.32 -5.69
C LEU A 200 16.51 18.10 -5.27
N TYR A 201 15.92 17.00 -5.72
CA TYR A 201 14.50 16.70 -5.55
C TYR A 201 14.25 15.46 -4.70
N SER A 202 13.11 15.48 -4.04
CA SER A 202 12.49 14.35 -3.34
C SER A 202 11.23 13.89 -4.06
N HIS A 203 10.81 12.65 -3.82
CA HIS A 203 9.63 12.04 -4.46
C HIS A 203 8.76 11.28 -3.45
#